data_AF-A0A7C5RWI2-F1
#
_entry.id   AF-A0A7C5RWI2-F1
#
_cell.length_a   1.000
_cell.length_b   1.000
_cell.length_c   1.000
_cell.angle_alpha   90.00
_cell.angle_beta   90.00
_cell.angle_gamma   90.00
#
_symmetry.space_group_name_H-M   'P 1'
#
loop_
_entity.id
_entity.type
_entity.pdbx_description
1 polymer ?
#
loop_
_entity_poly.entity_id
_entity_poly.type
_entity_poly.pdbx_seq_one_letter_code
_entity_poly.pdbx_strand_id
1 'polypeptide(L)'
;MPKLSGINHQRAVKAFQKAGFWIAREGKHITMTNGERIITIPRVNPVDAFTMAGIVKDAGLTIDEFKKLLCGSWANKELISLGAYLDLKIYVKH
;
A
#
# COMPACT_ATOMS: atom_id res chain seq x y z
N MET A 1 -14.31 -9.77 -13.42
CA MET A 1 -13.22 -9.74 -12.41
C MET A 1 -12.43 -8.45 -12.60
N PRO A 2 -12.18 -7.64 -11.55
CA PRO A 2 -11.27 -6.51 -11.69
C PRO A 2 -9.85 -7.03 -11.98
N LYS A 3 -9.31 -6.76 -13.17
CA LYS A 3 -7.93 -7.11 -13.53
C LYS A 3 -6.95 -6.31 -12.66
N LEU A 4 -6.22 -6.98 -11.77
CA LEU A 4 -5.04 -6.45 -11.08
C LEU A 4 -3.79 -6.62 -11.97
N SER A 5 -3.90 -6.27 -13.26
CA SER A 5 -2.82 -6.47 -14.23
C SER A 5 -1.75 -5.39 -14.13
N GLY A 6 -0.48 -5.77 -14.33
CA GLY A 6 0.61 -4.81 -14.53
C GLY A 6 1.15 -4.17 -13.24
N ILE A 7 0.95 -4.79 -12.07
CA ILE A 7 1.42 -4.24 -10.81
C ILE A 7 2.90 -4.59 -10.62
N ASN A 8 3.73 -3.56 -10.60
CA ASN A 8 5.13 -3.68 -10.20
C ASN A 8 5.20 -4.12 -8.72
N HIS A 9 6.04 -5.11 -8.41
CA HIS A 9 6.23 -5.61 -7.04
C HIS A 9 6.53 -4.50 -6.03
N GLN A 10 7.29 -3.46 -6.38
CA GLN A 10 7.57 -2.31 -5.50
C GLN A 10 6.31 -1.51 -5.16
N ARG A 11 5.36 -1.40 -6.09
CA ARG A 11 4.05 -0.76 -5.82
C ARG A 11 3.21 -1.60 -4.88
N ALA A 12 3.24 -2.93 -5.05
CA ALA A 12 2.58 -3.84 -4.14
C ALA A 12 3.17 -3.75 -2.73
N VAL A 13 4.51 -3.77 -2.60
CA VAL A 13 5.20 -3.58 -1.32
C VAL A 13 4.75 -2.28 -0.64
N LYS A 14 4.75 -1.15 -1.36
CA LYS A 14 4.27 0.13 -0.81
C LYS A 14 2.80 0.10 -0.39
N ALA A 15 1.94 -0.59 -1.14
CA ALA A 15 0.53 -0.74 -0.78
C ALA A 15 0.37 -1.57 0.50
N PHE A 16 1.09 -2.68 0.65
CA PHE A 16 1.07 -3.48 1.86
C PHE A 16 1.70 -2.76 3.06
N GLN A 17 2.73 -1.93 2.85
CA GLN A 17 3.24 -1.03 3.89
C GLN A 17 2.19 -0.08 4.43
N LYS A 18 1.37 0.52 3.55
CA LYS A 18 0.22 1.35 3.97
C LYS A 18 -0.85 0.56 4.73
N ALA A 19 -0.95 -0.75 4.48
CA ALA A 19 -1.85 -1.65 5.21
C ALA A 19 -1.24 -2.18 6.52
N GLY A 20 -0.09 -1.65 6.96
CA GLY A 20 0.56 -2.04 8.22
C GLY A 20 1.50 -3.22 8.13
N PHE A 21 1.82 -3.72 6.92
CA PHE A 21 2.83 -4.76 6.76
C PHE A 21 4.25 -4.15 6.72
N TRP A 22 5.21 -4.78 7.38
CA TRP A 22 6.64 -4.48 7.22
C TRP A 22 7.38 -5.63 6.55
N ILE A 23 8.56 -5.36 6.03
CA ILE A 23 9.42 -6.35 5.40
C ILE A 23 10.07 -7.19 6.50
N ALA A 24 9.82 -8.50 6.50
CA ALA A 24 10.46 -9.45 7.40
C ALA A 24 11.77 -10.01 6.80
N ARG A 25 11.80 -10.22 5.48
CA ARG A 25 12.96 -10.76 4.77
C ARG A 25 12.95 -10.36 3.30
N GLU A 26 14.13 -10.06 2.76
CA GLU A 26 14.34 -9.85 1.34
C GLU A 26 15.37 -10.81 0.76
N GLY A 27 15.06 -11.44 -0.38
CA GLY A 27 15.98 -12.29 -1.15
C GLY A 27 15.17 -13.17 -2.07
N LYS A 28 15.46 -13.34 -3.36
CA LYS A 28 14.53 -13.79 -4.44
C LYS A 28 13.08 -13.27 -4.37
N HIS A 29 12.30 -13.56 -3.33
CA HIS A 29 11.00 -12.96 -3.01
C HIS A 29 11.12 -11.98 -1.81
N ILE A 30 10.11 -11.13 -1.62
CA ILE A 30 10.00 -10.23 -0.48
C ILE A 30 8.94 -10.80 0.46
N THR A 31 9.32 -11.16 1.67
CA THR A 31 8.38 -11.61 2.70
C THR A 31 8.01 -10.40 3.56
N MET A 32 6.71 -10.15 3.70
CA MET A 32 6.16 -9.10 4.55
C MET A 32 5.20 -9.66 5.59
N THR A 33 5.09 -9.00 6.73
CA THR A 33 4.17 -9.39 7.81
C THR A 33 3.62 -8.16 8.51
N ASN A 34 2.42 -8.27 9.08
CA ASN A 34 1.84 -7.29 10.00
C ASN A 34 1.81 -7.81 11.45
N GLY A 35 2.51 -8.90 11.75
CA GLY A 35 2.51 -9.58 13.05
C GLY A 35 1.45 -10.68 13.18
N GLU A 36 0.39 -10.64 12.37
CA GLU A 36 -0.67 -11.65 12.36
C GLU A 36 -0.62 -12.54 11.11
N ARG A 37 -0.30 -11.94 9.96
CA ARG A 37 -0.28 -12.59 8.65
C ARG A 37 1.11 -12.45 8.03
N ILE A 38 1.47 -13.42 7.21
CA ILE A 38 2.71 -13.41 6.44
C ILE A 38 2.34 -13.54 4.96
N ILE A 39 2.87 -12.64 4.15
CA ILE A 39 2.69 -12.65 2.70
C ILE A 39 4.04 -12.68 2.00
N THR A 40 4.09 -13.26 0.80
CA THR A 40 5.29 -13.32 -0.02
C THR A 40 5.03 -12.72 -1.39
N ILE A 41 5.81 -11.71 -1.75
CA ILE A 41 5.71 -10.98 -3.01
C ILE A 41 6.88 -11.41 -3.90
N PRO A 42 6.61 -11.97 -5.09
CA PRO A 42 7.67 -12.31 -6.03
C PRO A 42 8.32 -11.03 -6.60
N ARG A 43 9.65 -11.01 -6.72
CA ARG A 43 10.39 -9.89 -7.35
C ARG A 43 10.43 -10.01 -8.87
N VAL A 44 9.25 -10.17 -9.46
CA VAL A 44 9.04 -10.09 -10.91
C VAL A 44 8.28 -8.81 -11.23
N ASN A 45 8.44 -8.31 -12.45
CA ASN A 45 7.72 -7.14 -12.92
C ASN A 45 7.22 -7.37 -14.35
N PRO A 46 5.90 -7.34 -14.59
CA PRO A 46 4.82 -7.21 -13.61
C PRO A 46 4.58 -8.51 -12.83
N VAL A 47 4.01 -8.39 -11.62
CA VAL A 47 3.45 -9.57 -10.94
C VAL A 47 2.16 -9.98 -11.67
N ASP A 48 2.01 -11.29 -11.89
CA ASP A 48 0.81 -11.85 -12.50
C ASP A 48 -0.45 -11.48 -11.70
N ALA A 49 -1.57 -11.26 -12.39
CA ALA A 49 -2.79 -10.73 -11.78
C ALA A 49 -3.45 -11.75 -10.83
N PHE A 50 -3.37 -13.05 -11.12
CA PHE A 50 -3.89 -14.09 -10.24
C PHE A 50 -3.02 -14.23 -9.00
N THR A 51 -1.70 -14.20 -9.20
CA THR A 51 -0.73 -14.19 -8.08
C THR A 51 -1.00 -13.02 -7.15
N MET A 52 -1.17 -11.81 -7.69
CA MET A 52 -1.46 -10.63 -6.88
C MET A 52 -2.81 -10.75 -6.15
N ALA A 53 -3.85 -11.27 -6.80
CA ALA A 53 -5.15 -11.47 -6.16
C ALA A 53 -5.08 -12.49 -5.00
N GLY A 54 -4.28 -13.54 -5.14
CA GLY A 54 -4.00 -14.50 -4.06
C GLY A 54 -3.34 -13.84 -2.87
N ILE A 55 -2.25 -13.11 -3.10
CA ILE A 55 -1.51 -12.38 -2.05
C ILE A 55 -2.43 -11.38 -1.32
N VAL A 56 -3.27 -10.65 -2.04
CA VAL A 56 -4.24 -9.70 -1.46
C VAL A 56 -5.23 -10.41 -0.53
N LYS A 57 -5.75 -11.57 -0.95
CA LYS A 57 -6.64 -12.38 -0.13
C LYS A 57 -5.93 -12.92 1.12
N ASP A 58 -4.70 -13.40 0.98
CA ASP A 58 -3.89 -13.92 2.09
C ASP A 58 -3.57 -12.80 3.10
N ALA A 59 -3.34 -11.58 2.62
CA ALA A 59 -3.19 -10.38 3.44
C ALA A 59 -4.47 -9.98 4.18
N GLY A 60 -5.63 -10.56 3.82
CA GLY A 60 -6.92 -10.25 4.44
C GLY A 60 -7.60 -9.01 3.87
N LEU A 61 -7.15 -8.56 2.71
CA LEU A 61 -7.71 -7.43 2.01
C LEU A 61 -8.63 -7.90 0.88
N THR A 62 -9.62 -7.09 0.56
CA THR A 62 -10.36 -7.19 -0.69
C THR A 62 -9.56 -6.55 -1.83
N ILE A 63 -9.88 -6.94 -3.07
CA ILE A 63 -9.27 -6.33 -4.26
C ILE A 63 -9.51 -4.82 -4.30
N ASP A 64 -10.66 -4.34 -3.83
CA ASP A 64 -11.00 -2.91 -3.81
C ASP A 64 -10.16 -2.13 -2.80
N GLU A 65 -10.01 -2.65 -1.57
CA GLU A 65 -9.14 -2.06 -0.55
C GLU A 65 -7.70 -1.98 -1.04
N PHE A 66 -7.20 -3.06 -1.66
CA PHE A 66 -5.86 -3.05 -2.23
C PHE A 66 -5.70 -2.01 -3.35
N LYS A 67 -6.71 -1.86 -4.22
CA LYS A 67 -6.70 -0.82 -5.27
C LYS A 67 -6.65 0.58 -4.69
N LYS A 68 -7.37 0.84 -3.60
CA LYS A 68 -7.31 2.13 -2.89
C LYS A 68 -5.90 2.42 -2.37
N LEU A 69 -5.18 1.40 -1.91
CA LEU A 69 -3.79 1.54 -1.43
C LEU A 69 -2.77 1.75 -2.56
N LEU A 70 -3.05 1.20 -3.77
CA LEU A 70 -2.23 1.43 -4.98
C LEU A 70 -2.34 2.84 -5.53
N CYS A 71 -3.49 3.49 -5.32
CA CYS A 71 -3.64 4.92 -5.56
C CYS A 71 -2.90 5.64 -4.43
N GLY A 72 -1.90 6.46 -4.76
CA GLY A 72 -1.41 7.45 -3.79
C GLY A 72 -2.61 8.24 -3.32
N SER A 73 -2.85 8.31 -2.01
CA SER A 73 -3.99 9.02 -1.44
C SER A 73 -3.98 10.47 -1.93
N TRP A 74 -4.79 10.77 -2.94
CA TRP A 74 -5.27 12.13 -3.21
C TRP A 74 -6.29 12.55 -2.15
N ALA A 75 -6.84 11.59 -1.40
CA ALA A 75 -7.78 11.82 -0.30
C ALA A 75 -7.14 12.51 0.92
N ASN A 76 -5.80 12.65 0.98
CA ASN A 76 -5.11 13.43 2.01
C ASN A 76 -4.72 14.84 1.58
N LYS A 77 -5.13 15.32 0.39
CA LYS A 77 -4.90 16.73 0.04
C LYS A 77 -5.71 17.69 0.90
N GLU A 78 -6.92 17.30 1.34
CA GLU A 78 -7.71 18.14 2.24
C GLU A 78 -7.14 18.18 3.66
N LEU A 79 -6.62 17.06 4.19
CA LEU A 79 -5.99 17.05 5.51
C LEU A 79 -4.60 17.69 5.53
N ILE A 80 -3.82 17.62 4.45
CA ILE A 80 -2.56 18.37 4.32
C ILE A 80 -2.84 19.87 4.12
N SER A 81 -3.89 20.23 3.37
CA SER A 81 -4.35 21.62 3.22
C SER A 81 -4.83 22.21 4.55
N LEU A 82 -5.67 21.47 5.29
CA LEU A 82 -6.18 21.90 6.60
C LEU A 82 -5.07 21.91 7.66
N GLY A 83 -4.12 20.97 7.63
CA GLY A 83 -2.94 20.96 8.50
C GLY A 83 -2.04 22.18 8.26
N ALA A 84 -1.79 22.55 7.00
CA ALA A 84 -1.02 23.75 6.66
C ALA A 84 -1.78 25.06 6.98
N TYR A 85 -3.11 25.07 6.86
CA TYR A 85 -3.95 26.23 7.21
C TYR A 85 -4.06 26.47 8.72
N LEU A 86 -4.06 25.41 9.53
CA LEU A 86 -4.07 25.51 10.99
C LEU A 86 -2.71 25.99 11.51
N ASP A 87 -1.61 25.54 10.91
CA ASP A 87 -0.25 25.95 11.30
C ASP A 87 0.02 27.42 10.96
N LEU A 88 -0.46 27.92 9.81
CA LEU A 88 -0.35 29.34 9.45
C LEU A 88 -1.20 30.27 10.33
N LYS A 89 -2.35 29.81 10.85
CA LYS A 89 -3.20 30.65 11.72
C LYS A 89 -2.64 30.80 13.14
N ILE A 90 -1.81 29.87 13.60
CA ILE A 90 -1.16 29.96 14.90
C ILE A 90 0.04 30.92 14.85
N TYR A 91 0.69 31.05 13.69
CA TYR A 91 1.89 31.88 13.51
C TYR A 91 1.62 33.38 13.25
N VAL A 92 0.36 33.81 13.08
CA VAL A 92 -0.03 35.23 12.83
C VAL A 92 -0.82 35.80 14.01
N LYS A 93 -0.45 35.41 15.24
CA LYS A 93 -1.00 36.02 16.46
C LYS A 93 0.13 36.44 17.39
N HIS A 94 0.96 37.38 16.95
CA HIS A 94 1.65 38.38 17.76
C HIS A 94 2.22 39.49 16.87
#